data_AF-A0AAV9GDQ8-F1
#
_entry.id   AF-A0AAV9GDQ8-F1
#
_cell.length_a   1.000
_cell.length_b   1.000
_cell.length_c   1.000
_cell.angle_alpha   90.00
_cell.angle_beta   90.00
_cell.angle_gamma   90.00
#
_symmetry.space_group_name_H-M   'P 1'
#
loop_
_entity.id
_entity.type
_entity.pdbx_description
1 polymer ?
#
loop_
_entity_poly.entity_id
_entity_poly.type
_entity_poly.pdbx_seq_one_letter_code
_entity_poly.pdbx_strand_id
1 'polypeptide(L)'
;MSQQPPSSGLARSWLSTAQPPPPSASPPSDTPPTTPTPSTPSATPSPAPNPPQQLGPSSVSEVVTNIKPSDFLKVHQAPCSQQGFTYGIGIGAFIGLGRWVMGLPAARAAHWAVGTGAVGAIAQYEYCQYKRRLEREKMLRMVEVYTTRQAKEKAEAEEKRARERREKEEREQEAAAARGKSWWKVW
;
A
#
# COMPACT_ATOMS: atom_id res chain seq x y z
N MET A 1 46.70 28.64 17.17
CA MET A 1 46.80 28.07 15.81
C MET A 1 46.11 26.70 15.80
N SER A 2 45.18 26.49 14.85
CA SER A 2 44.66 25.20 14.33
C SER A 2 44.10 24.07 15.22
N GLN A 3 42.76 24.05 15.34
CA GLN A 3 41.79 22.96 14.97
C GLN A 3 41.76 21.56 15.65
N GLN A 4 40.56 20.96 15.61
CA GLN A 4 40.05 19.69 16.18
C GLN A 4 38.86 19.17 15.29
N PRO A 5 38.10 18.09 15.58
CA PRO A 5 38.51 16.80 16.22
C PRO A 5 38.42 15.40 15.49
N PRO A 6 37.28 14.72 15.17
CA PRO A 6 37.14 13.26 15.48
C PRO A 6 36.47 12.29 14.46
N SER A 7 36.63 10.96 14.65
CA SER A 7 35.58 9.93 14.43
C SER A 7 35.88 8.60 15.16
N SER A 8 34.86 7.74 15.35
CA SER A 8 34.86 6.58 16.27
C SER A 8 34.32 5.29 15.60
N GLY A 9 34.68 4.10 16.11
CA GLY A 9 33.95 2.86 15.78
C GLY A 9 34.70 1.54 16.00
N LEU A 10 34.38 0.82 17.09
CA LEU A 10 34.91 -0.53 17.36
C LEU A 10 34.12 -1.61 16.62
N ALA A 11 34.82 -2.42 15.82
CA ALA A 11 34.26 -3.64 15.21
C ALA A 11 34.08 -4.76 16.24
N ARG A 12 33.12 -5.67 16.00
CA ARG A 12 32.94 -6.90 16.80
C ARG A 12 33.08 -8.15 15.92
N SER A 13 33.58 -9.20 16.55
CA SER A 13 33.65 -10.61 16.16
C SER A 13 32.29 -11.14 15.61
N TRP A 14 32.20 -12.27 14.88
CA TRP A 14 32.59 -13.63 15.30
C TRP A 14 32.93 -14.58 14.13
N LEU A 15 33.68 -15.63 14.46
CA LEU A 15 34.28 -16.63 13.56
C LEU A 15 33.78 -18.03 13.93
N SER A 16 33.17 -18.80 13.01
CA SER A 16 32.93 -20.26 13.08
C SER A 16 32.16 -20.73 11.83
N THR A 17 32.28 -21.92 11.23
CA THR A 17 33.34 -22.96 11.12
C THR A 17 32.98 -23.79 9.86
N ALA A 18 33.97 -24.32 9.13
CA ALA A 18 33.77 -25.04 7.86
C ALA A 18 33.57 -26.56 8.02
N GLN A 19 32.85 -27.22 7.08
CA GLN A 19 33.28 -28.46 6.35
C GLN A 19 32.21 -28.96 5.30
N PRO A 20 32.48 -29.98 4.44
CA PRO A 20 32.09 -29.97 3.01
C PRO A 20 31.04 -31.05 2.59
N PRO A 21 30.65 -31.17 1.29
CA PRO A 21 29.52 -32.01 0.86
C PRO A 21 29.90 -33.41 0.30
N PRO A 22 28.98 -34.39 0.35
CA PRO A 22 28.98 -35.59 -0.51
C PRO A 22 27.92 -35.53 -1.65
N PRO A 23 28.12 -36.23 -2.79
CA PRO A 23 27.24 -36.16 -3.97
C PRO A 23 26.31 -37.38 -4.17
N SER A 24 25.39 -37.24 -5.13
CA SER A 24 24.65 -38.29 -5.87
C SER A 24 23.60 -39.14 -5.11
N ALA A 25 22.31 -38.89 -5.41
CA ALA A 25 21.45 -39.79 -6.20
C ALA A 25 19.94 -39.39 -6.13
N SER A 26 19.28 -39.37 -7.28
CA SER A 26 17.80 -39.36 -7.45
C SER A 26 17.43 -40.63 -8.24
N PRO A 27 16.15 -40.98 -8.53
CA PRO A 27 14.83 -40.49 -8.05
C PRO A 27 13.98 -41.71 -7.54
N PRO A 28 12.62 -41.84 -7.63
CA PRO A 28 11.53 -40.90 -7.97
C PRO A 28 10.28 -40.93 -7.03
N SER A 29 9.25 -40.17 -7.45
CA SER A 29 7.82 -40.27 -7.10
C SER A 29 7.34 -39.73 -5.75
N ASP A 30 6.85 -38.48 -5.74
CA ASP A 30 5.40 -38.15 -5.66
C ASP A 30 5.18 -36.70 -5.19
N THR A 31 4.57 -35.86 -6.04
CA THR A 31 4.18 -34.46 -5.73
C THR A 31 2.66 -34.37 -5.59
N PRO A 32 2.14 -33.78 -4.49
CA PRO A 32 1.81 -32.34 -4.49
C PRO A 32 2.01 -31.66 -3.10
N PRO A 33 1.66 -30.37 -2.89
CA PRO A 33 1.58 -29.22 -3.80
C PRO A 33 2.61 -28.12 -3.42
N THR A 34 3.17 -27.38 -4.40
CA THR A 34 4.15 -26.32 -4.11
C THR A 34 3.51 -24.95 -3.90
N THR A 35 3.56 -24.46 -2.66
CA THR A 35 3.42 -23.04 -2.30
C THR A 35 4.55 -22.19 -2.91
N PRO A 36 4.27 -21.08 -3.62
CA PRO A 36 5.29 -20.08 -3.94
C PRO A 36 5.50 -19.11 -2.77
N THR A 37 6.72 -19.07 -2.24
CA THR A 37 7.22 -18.15 -1.21
C THR A 37 7.16 -16.67 -1.66
N PRO A 38 6.90 -15.70 -0.77
CA PRO A 38 6.83 -14.28 -1.14
C PRO A 38 8.18 -13.68 -1.53
N SER A 39 8.26 -13.11 -2.74
CA SER A 39 9.36 -12.25 -3.18
C SER A 39 9.20 -10.85 -2.59
N THR A 40 10.22 -10.36 -1.87
CA THR A 40 10.30 -8.96 -1.41
C THR A 40 10.99 -8.08 -2.45
N PRO A 41 10.32 -7.08 -3.04
CA PRO A 41 10.99 -5.94 -3.67
C PRO A 41 11.18 -4.79 -2.66
N SER A 42 12.32 -4.11 -2.77
CA SER A 42 12.77 -3.03 -1.88
C SER A 42 11.78 -1.87 -1.73
N ALA A 43 11.84 -1.22 -0.57
CA ALA A 43 11.12 0.02 -0.29
C ALA A 43 11.59 1.17 -1.22
N THR A 44 10.72 1.58 -2.13
CA THR A 44 10.82 2.87 -2.84
C THR A 44 9.90 3.87 -2.12
N PRO A 45 10.34 5.10 -1.81
CA PRO A 45 9.49 6.08 -1.14
C PRO A 45 8.24 6.40 -1.98
N SER A 46 7.07 6.33 -1.35
CA SER A 46 5.78 6.52 -1.99
C SER A 46 5.61 7.95 -2.52
N PRO A 47 5.38 8.16 -3.83
CA PRO A 47 4.83 9.42 -4.30
C PRO A 47 3.36 9.53 -3.84
N ALA A 48 2.92 10.75 -3.54
CA ALA A 48 1.62 11.03 -2.94
C ALA A 48 0.44 10.61 -3.85
N PRO A 49 -0.77 10.38 -3.27
CA PRO A 49 -1.95 10.04 -4.07
C PRO A 49 -2.35 11.21 -4.97
N ASN A 50 -2.14 11.08 -6.28
CA ASN A 50 -2.72 11.99 -7.25
C ASN A 50 -4.26 11.92 -7.16
N PRO A 51 -4.97 13.07 -7.09
CA PRO A 51 -6.43 13.07 -7.01
C PRO A 51 -7.02 12.43 -8.28
N PRO A 52 -8.13 11.68 -8.17
CA PRO A 52 -8.76 11.05 -9.33
C PRO A 52 -9.26 12.13 -10.29
N GLN A 53 -8.66 12.24 -11.48
CA GLN A 53 -9.15 13.18 -12.48
C GLN A 53 -10.59 12.84 -12.85
N GLN A 54 -11.42 13.88 -12.74
CA GLN A 54 -12.87 13.81 -12.72
C GLN A 54 -13.37 13.77 -14.17
N LEU A 55 -13.63 12.55 -14.67
CA LEU A 55 -14.17 12.36 -16.01
C LEU A 55 -15.66 12.76 -16.03
N GLY A 56 -15.91 14.04 -16.28
CA GLY A 56 -17.25 14.61 -16.41
C GLY A 56 -18.00 14.10 -17.66
N PRO A 57 -19.33 14.17 -17.68
CA PRO A 57 -20.14 13.69 -18.79
C PRO A 57 -20.14 14.69 -19.97
N SER A 58 -19.07 14.68 -20.77
CA SER A 58 -18.97 15.44 -22.04
C SER A 58 -18.73 14.50 -23.23
N SER A 59 -19.74 14.38 -24.10
CA SER A 59 -19.68 13.83 -25.47
C SER A 59 -18.76 12.61 -25.70
N VAL A 60 -19.33 11.41 -25.57
CA VAL A 60 -18.64 10.14 -25.88
C VAL A 60 -18.12 10.02 -27.32
N SER A 61 -18.58 10.84 -28.26
CA SER A 61 -18.07 10.88 -29.64
C SER A 61 -16.80 11.74 -29.82
N GLU A 62 -16.58 12.73 -28.96
CA GLU A 62 -15.44 13.66 -29.06
C GLU A 62 -14.25 13.21 -28.19
N VAL A 63 -14.53 12.48 -27.11
CA VAL A 63 -13.51 11.86 -26.26
C VAL A 63 -12.72 10.78 -27.02
N VAL A 64 -13.36 10.00 -27.89
CA VAL A 64 -12.70 8.91 -28.65
C VAL A 64 -11.66 9.45 -29.63
N THR A 65 -11.88 10.62 -30.25
CA THR A 65 -10.92 11.26 -31.17
C THR A 65 -9.83 12.06 -30.45
N ASN A 66 -10.05 12.51 -29.21
CA ASN A 66 -9.06 13.26 -28.43
C ASN A 66 -8.21 12.41 -27.46
N ILE A 67 -8.56 11.13 -27.24
CA ILE A 67 -7.69 10.17 -26.54
C ILE A 67 -6.42 9.97 -27.38
N LYS A 68 -5.32 10.55 -26.91
CA LYS A 68 -4.01 10.37 -27.52
C LYS A 68 -3.52 8.93 -27.30
N PRO A 69 -2.70 8.35 -28.21
CA PRO A 69 -2.03 7.07 -27.98
C PRO A 69 -1.18 7.06 -26.68
N SER A 70 -0.74 8.23 -26.21
CA SER A 70 -0.09 8.40 -24.89
C SER A 70 -0.98 8.09 -23.69
N ASP A 71 -2.30 8.21 -23.79
CA ASP A 71 -3.22 7.90 -22.69
C ASP A 71 -3.56 6.40 -22.66
N PHE A 72 -3.51 5.70 -23.80
CA PHE A 72 -3.45 4.23 -23.82
C PHE A 72 -2.16 3.69 -23.16
N LEU A 73 -1.03 4.40 -23.27
CA LEU A 73 0.19 4.07 -22.52
C LEU A 73 0.05 4.38 -21.01
N LYS A 74 -0.62 5.48 -20.62
CA LYS A 74 -0.98 5.71 -19.21
C LYS A 74 -1.98 4.70 -18.66
N VAL A 75 -2.86 4.14 -19.49
CA VAL A 75 -3.74 3.03 -19.07
C VAL A 75 -2.91 1.84 -18.59
N HIS A 76 -1.72 1.57 -19.14
CA HIS A 76 -0.82 0.52 -18.61
C HIS A 76 -0.18 0.87 -17.25
N GLN A 77 -0.08 2.16 -16.88
CA GLN A 77 0.34 2.57 -15.53
C GLN A 77 -0.82 2.57 -14.52
N ALA A 78 -2.08 2.51 -14.97
CA ALA A 78 -3.21 2.32 -14.07
C ALA A 78 -3.26 0.85 -13.61
N PRO A 79 -3.19 0.55 -12.30
CA PRO A 79 -3.01 -0.84 -11.81
C PRO A 79 -4.18 -1.79 -12.13
N CYS A 80 -5.31 -1.30 -12.66
CA CYS A 80 -6.39 -2.17 -13.15
C CYS A 80 -6.02 -2.91 -14.44
N SER A 81 -5.23 -2.33 -15.35
CA SER A 81 -4.90 -2.95 -16.63
C SER A 81 -3.88 -4.07 -16.48
N GLN A 82 -2.83 -3.86 -15.68
CA GLN A 82 -1.80 -4.87 -15.39
C GLN A 82 -2.41 -6.11 -14.72
N GLN A 83 -3.30 -5.92 -13.74
CA GLN A 83 -4.01 -7.02 -13.08
C GLN A 83 -4.96 -7.74 -14.06
N GLY A 84 -5.69 -6.99 -14.90
CA GLY A 84 -6.54 -7.54 -15.95
C GLY A 84 -5.76 -8.39 -16.97
N PHE A 85 -4.62 -7.89 -17.46
CA PHE A 85 -3.80 -8.61 -18.44
C PHE A 85 -3.15 -9.86 -17.85
N THR A 86 -2.61 -9.79 -16.62
CA THR A 86 -2.01 -10.94 -15.94
C THR A 86 -3.04 -12.03 -15.66
N TYR A 87 -4.23 -11.65 -15.19
CA TYR A 87 -5.33 -12.58 -14.94
C TYR A 87 -5.94 -13.13 -16.24
N GLY A 88 -6.01 -12.31 -17.29
CA GLY A 88 -6.40 -12.72 -18.64
C GLY A 88 -5.44 -13.74 -19.24
N ILE A 89 -4.12 -13.55 -19.12
CA ILE A 89 -3.13 -14.56 -19.52
C ILE A 89 -3.30 -15.83 -18.67
N GLY A 90 -3.47 -15.71 -17.35
CA GLY A 90 -3.67 -16.87 -16.47
C GLY A 90 -4.89 -17.72 -16.87
N ILE A 91 -6.05 -17.10 -17.08
CA ILE A 91 -7.27 -17.77 -17.53
C ILE A 91 -7.11 -18.31 -18.95
N GLY A 92 -6.60 -17.50 -19.88
CA GLY A 92 -6.44 -17.86 -21.28
C GLY A 92 -5.48 -19.04 -21.46
N ALA A 93 -4.38 -19.05 -20.73
CA ALA A 93 -3.44 -20.18 -20.68
C ALA A 93 -4.09 -21.42 -20.04
N PHE A 94 -4.80 -21.28 -18.92
CA PHE A 94 -5.47 -22.40 -18.26
C PHE A 94 -6.52 -23.07 -19.17
N ILE A 95 -7.39 -22.27 -19.80
CA ILE A 95 -8.40 -22.79 -20.74
C ILE A 95 -7.72 -23.34 -22.00
N GLY A 96 -6.70 -22.64 -22.53
CA GLY A 96 -5.94 -23.08 -23.70
C GLY A 96 -5.26 -24.44 -23.52
N LEU A 97 -4.49 -24.61 -22.43
CA LEU A 97 -3.83 -25.87 -22.09
C LEU A 97 -4.85 -26.97 -21.79
N GLY A 98 -5.89 -26.69 -20.99
CA GLY A 98 -6.94 -27.68 -20.70
C GLY A 98 -7.63 -28.18 -21.97
N ARG A 99 -7.89 -27.28 -22.93
CA ARG A 99 -8.48 -27.61 -24.24
C ARG A 99 -7.52 -28.43 -25.12
N TRP A 100 -6.22 -28.13 -25.06
CA TRP A 100 -5.17 -28.87 -25.79
C TRP A 100 -4.98 -30.29 -25.23
N VAL A 101 -4.96 -30.45 -23.90
CA VAL A 101 -4.92 -31.78 -23.24
C VAL A 101 -6.17 -32.61 -23.56
N MET A 102 -7.33 -31.98 -23.76
CA MET A 102 -8.55 -32.63 -24.29
C MET A 102 -8.49 -33.00 -25.78
N GLY A 103 -7.32 -32.91 -26.44
CA GLY A 103 -7.11 -33.37 -27.81
C GLY A 103 -7.60 -32.41 -28.90
N LEU A 104 -7.90 -31.14 -28.58
CA LEU A 104 -8.22 -30.16 -29.64
C LEU A 104 -6.94 -29.69 -30.35
N PRO A 105 -7.00 -29.46 -31.67
CA PRO A 105 -5.84 -29.02 -32.45
C PRO A 105 -5.31 -27.68 -31.94
N ALA A 106 -3.98 -27.56 -31.86
CA ALA A 106 -3.29 -26.43 -31.24
C ALA A 106 -3.74 -25.05 -31.76
N ALA A 107 -4.03 -24.93 -33.06
CA ALA A 107 -4.57 -23.70 -33.66
C ALA A 107 -5.92 -23.28 -33.04
N ARG A 108 -6.86 -24.22 -32.84
CA ARG A 108 -8.14 -23.91 -32.16
C ARG A 108 -7.92 -23.63 -30.68
N ALA A 109 -7.02 -24.35 -30.01
CA ALA A 109 -6.68 -24.08 -28.61
C ALA A 109 -6.11 -22.66 -28.42
N ALA A 110 -5.25 -22.19 -29.33
CA ALA A 110 -4.70 -20.83 -29.33
C ALA A 110 -5.77 -19.75 -29.52
N HIS A 111 -6.70 -19.92 -30.48
CA HIS A 111 -7.82 -18.98 -30.64
C HIS A 111 -8.72 -18.92 -29.39
N TRP A 112 -8.97 -20.06 -28.73
CA TRP A 112 -9.70 -20.10 -27.46
C TRP A 112 -8.92 -19.44 -26.31
N ALA A 113 -7.60 -19.62 -26.24
CA ALA A 113 -6.74 -18.99 -25.24
C ALA A 113 -6.73 -17.46 -25.37
N VAL A 114 -6.56 -16.94 -26.60
CA VAL A 114 -6.59 -15.49 -26.88
C VAL A 114 -7.98 -14.92 -26.64
N GLY A 115 -9.04 -15.60 -27.09
CA GLY A 115 -10.42 -15.15 -26.91
C GLY A 115 -10.82 -15.07 -25.42
N THR A 116 -10.57 -16.13 -24.65
CA THR A 116 -10.89 -16.15 -23.22
C THR A 116 -9.98 -15.24 -22.39
N GLY A 117 -8.71 -15.10 -22.76
CA GLY A 117 -7.80 -14.17 -22.11
C GLY A 117 -8.17 -12.70 -22.37
N ALA A 118 -8.59 -12.34 -23.58
CA ALA A 118 -9.06 -10.99 -23.90
C ALA A 118 -10.36 -10.65 -23.16
N VAL A 119 -11.35 -11.56 -23.17
CA VAL A 119 -12.62 -11.37 -22.44
C VAL A 119 -12.36 -11.30 -20.93
N GLY A 120 -11.50 -12.16 -20.38
CA GLY A 120 -11.11 -12.14 -18.97
C GLY A 120 -10.42 -10.83 -18.57
N ALA A 121 -9.53 -10.30 -19.41
CA ALA A 121 -8.87 -9.01 -19.16
C ALA A 121 -9.87 -7.83 -19.16
N ILE A 122 -10.82 -7.80 -20.09
CA ILE A 122 -11.87 -6.77 -20.14
C ILE A 122 -12.80 -6.86 -18.92
N ALA A 123 -13.27 -8.07 -18.58
CA ALA A 123 -14.13 -8.28 -17.42
C ALA A 123 -13.44 -7.87 -16.10
N GLN A 124 -12.16 -8.21 -15.94
CA GLN A 124 -11.36 -7.84 -14.77
C GLN A 124 -11.07 -6.33 -14.71
N TYR A 125 -10.92 -5.66 -15.86
CA TYR A 125 -10.78 -4.21 -15.94
C TYR A 125 -12.06 -3.50 -15.47
N GLU A 126 -13.23 -3.89 -15.99
CA GLU A 126 -14.53 -3.34 -15.56
C GLU A 126 -14.79 -3.62 -14.07
N TYR A 127 -14.48 -4.83 -13.59
CA TYR A 127 -14.59 -5.17 -12.17
C TYR A 127 -13.68 -4.29 -11.28
N CYS A 128 -12.43 -4.04 -11.70
CA CYS A 128 -11.51 -3.16 -10.99
C CYS A 128 -12.00 -1.71 -10.97
N GLN A 129 -12.54 -1.21 -12.08
CA GLN A 129 -13.15 0.12 -12.16
C GLN A 129 -14.38 0.23 -11.26
N TYR A 130 -15.27 -0.76 -11.28
CA TYR A 130 -16.47 -0.81 -10.44
C TYR A 130 -16.11 -0.84 -8.94
N LYS A 131 -15.19 -1.73 -8.54
CA LYS A 131 -14.71 -1.82 -7.15
C LYS A 131 -14.09 -0.50 -6.68
N ARG A 132 -13.32 0.18 -7.54
CA ARG A 132 -12.76 1.51 -7.24
C ARG A 132 -13.80 2.62 -7.10
N ARG A 133 -14.93 2.55 -7.82
CA ARG A 133 -16.05 3.49 -7.60
C ARG A 133 -16.66 3.28 -6.21
N LEU A 134 -16.98 2.03 -5.86
CA LEU A 134 -17.50 1.66 -4.53
C LEU A 134 -16.54 1.98 -3.38
N GLU A 135 -15.23 1.79 -3.57
CA GLU A 135 -14.21 2.10 -2.55
C GLU A 135 -14.12 3.60 -2.29
N ARG A 136 -14.24 4.46 -3.32
CA ARG A 136 -14.25 5.92 -3.15
C ARG A 136 -15.46 6.39 -2.35
N GLU A 137 -16.66 5.90 -2.68
CA GLU A 137 -17.90 6.23 -1.96
C GLU A 137 -17.82 5.83 -0.47
N LYS A 138 -17.27 4.64 -0.18
CA LYS A 138 -17.07 4.15 1.19
C LYS A 138 -15.98 4.94 1.93
N MET A 139 -14.88 5.28 1.25
CA MET A 139 -13.78 6.05 1.82
C MET A 139 -14.21 7.46 2.24
N LEU A 140 -15.00 8.16 1.41
CA LEU A 140 -15.50 9.50 1.73
C LEU A 140 -16.30 9.51 3.05
N ARG A 141 -17.25 8.58 3.21
CA ARG A 141 -18.03 8.43 4.45
C ARG A 141 -17.15 8.14 5.67
N MET A 142 -16.12 7.28 5.52
CA MET A 142 -15.22 6.96 6.62
C MET A 142 -14.31 8.14 7.00
N VAL A 143 -13.84 8.91 6.02
CA VAL A 143 -13.04 10.13 6.25
C VAL A 143 -13.85 11.17 7.00
N GLU A 144 -15.11 11.43 6.61
CA GLU A 144 -15.98 12.40 7.29
C GLU A 144 -16.25 12.06 8.77
N VAL A 145 -16.50 10.79 9.08
CA VAL A 145 -16.67 10.33 10.46
C VAL A 145 -15.35 10.44 11.24
N TYR A 146 -14.21 10.09 10.62
CA TYR A 146 -12.91 10.14 11.26
C TYR A 146 -12.41 11.56 11.52
N THR A 147 -12.59 12.49 10.59
CA THR A 147 -12.23 13.90 10.78
C THR A 147 -13.07 14.54 11.88
N THR A 148 -14.38 14.25 11.91
CA THR A 148 -15.28 14.74 12.97
C THR A 148 -14.91 14.18 14.35
N ARG A 149 -14.53 12.90 14.43
CA ARG A 149 -14.04 12.26 15.67
C ARG A 149 -12.71 12.89 16.14
N GLN A 150 -11.72 12.96 15.24
CA GLN A 150 -10.42 13.59 15.50
C GLN A 150 -10.54 15.06 15.94
N ALA A 151 -11.46 15.83 15.36
CA ALA A 151 -11.67 17.22 15.75
C ALA A 151 -12.20 17.34 17.19
N LYS A 152 -13.16 16.48 17.57
CA LYS A 152 -13.69 16.42 18.95
C LYS A 152 -12.64 15.98 19.96
N GLU A 153 -11.92 14.89 19.70
CA GLU A 153 -10.85 14.41 20.59
C GLU A 153 -9.73 15.44 20.77
N LYS A 154 -9.40 16.20 19.72
CA LYS A 154 -8.43 17.31 19.81
C LYS A 154 -8.95 18.47 20.65
N ALA A 155 -10.21 18.87 20.48
CA ALA A 155 -10.83 19.93 21.28
C ALA A 155 -10.91 19.53 22.77
N GLU A 156 -11.35 18.32 23.07
CA GLU A 156 -11.41 17.77 24.44
C GLU A 156 -10.00 17.68 25.07
N ALA A 157 -8.99 17.28 24.30
CA ALA A 157 -7.60 17.25 24.76
C ALA A 157 -7.02 18.66 24.99
N GLU A 158 -7.40 19.65 24.19
CA GLU A 158 -6.99 21.04 24.37
C GLU A 158 -7.67 21.68 25.58
N GLU A 159 -8.98 21.49 25.76
CA GLU A 159 -9.73 21.96 26.92
C GLU A 159 -9.18 21.34 28.21
N LYS A 160 -8.90 20.03 28.22
CA LYS A 160 -8.29 19.37 29.38
C LYS A 160 -6.90 19.95 29.71
N ARG A 161 -6.05 20.20 28.70
CA ARG A 161 -4.75 20.86 28.87
C ARG A 161 -4.88 22.29 29.38
N ALA A 162 -5.89 23.03 28.94
CA ALA A 162 -6.16 24.38 29.42
C ALA A 162 -6.63 24.37 30.89
N ARG A 163 -7.47 23.41 31.28
CA ARG A 163 -7.91 23.23 32.68
C ARG A 163 -6.75 22.83 33.60
N GLU A 164 -5.91 21.89 33.17
CA GLU A 164 -4.69 21.48 33.90
C GLU A 164 -3.66 22.62 34.07
N ARG A 165 -3.62 23.59 33.13
CA ARG A 165 -2.78 24.80 33.28
C ARG A 165 -3.35 25.74 34.33
N ARG A 166 -4.64 26.06 34.28
CA ARG A 166 -5.32 26.92 35.26
C ARG A 166 -5.17 26.40 36.69
N GLU A 167 -5.40 25.10 36.91
CA GLU A 167 -5.25 24.50 38.25
C GLU A 167 -3.79 24.55 38.76
N LYS A 168 -2.79 24.46 37.87
CA LYS A 168 -1.38 24.64 38.25
C LYS A 168 -1.08 26.09 38.62
N GLU A 169 -1.56 27.05 37.83
CA GLU A 169 -1.40 28.48 38.08
C GLU A 169 -2.08 28.92 39.40
N GLU A 170 -3.23 28.33 39.74
CA GLU A 170 -3.91 28.53 41.03
C GLU A 170 -3.10 27.93 42.20
N ARG A 171 -2.64 26.68 42.08
CA ARG A 171 -1.79 26.03 43.09
C ARG A 171 -0.45 26.75 43.31
N GLU A 172 0.16 27.30 42.26
CA GLU A 172 1.38 28.10 42.37
C GLU A 172 1.12 29.44 43.06
N GLN A 173 -0.01 30.10 42.79
CA GLN A 173 -0.41 31.32 43.50
C GLN A 173 -0.71 31.07 44.98
N GLU A 174 -1.42 29.98 45.32
CA GLU A 174 -1.64 29.59 46.71
C GLU A 174 -0.32 29.26 47.43
N ALA A 175 0.59 28.53 46.77
CA ALA A 175 1.91 28.22 47.32
C ALA A 175 2.77 29.47 47.52
N ALA A 176 2.72 30.43 46.59
CA ALA A 176 3.40 31.73 46.73
C ALA A 176 2.81 32.56 47.88
N ALA A 177 1.47 32.61 47.99
CA ALA A 177 0.79 33.30 49.09
C ALA A 177 1.07 32.64 50.46
N ALA A 178 1.13 31.31 50.52
CA ALA A 178 1.49 30.57 51.74
C ALA A 178 2.96 30.80 52.14
N ARG A 179 3.89 30.77 51.18
CA ARG A 179 5.31 31.11 51.39
C ARG A 179 5.44 32.53 51.94
N GLY A 180 4.79 33.52 51.32
CA GLY A 180 4.76 34.89 51.82
C GLY A 180 4.26 35.01 53.25
N LYS A 181 3.12 34.38 53.58
CA LYS A 181 2.53 34.40 54.94
C LYS A 181 3.37 33.68 55.99
N SER A 182 4.19 32.69 55.60
CA SER A 182 5.03 31.93 56.53
C SER A 182 6.25 32.72 57.03
N TRP A 183 6.86 33.56 56.18
CA TRP A 183 8.03 34.38 56.52
C TRP A 183 7.72 35.34 57.69
N TRP A 184 6.62 36.11 57.57
CA TRP A 184 6.24 37.15 58.54
C TRP A 184 5.78 36.62 59.91
N LYS A 185 5.80 35.30 60.15
CA LYS A 185 5.53 34.67 61.45
C LYS A 185 6.78 34.16 62.17
N VAL A 186 7.96 34.26 61.55
CA VAL A 186 9.24 33.77 62.09
C VAL A 186 10.07 34.91 62.70
N TRP A 187 9.58 36.16 62.62
CA TRP A 187 10.16 37.37 63.19
C TRP A 187 9.17 38.01 64.16
#